data_AF-A0A2S8J6R6-F1
#
_entry.id   AF-A0A2S8J6R6-F1
#
_cell.length_a   1.000
_cell.length_b   1.000
_cell.length_c   1.000
_cell.angle_alpha   90.00
_cell.angle_beta   90.00
_cell.angle_gamma   90.00
#
_symmetry.space_group_name_H-M   'P 1'
#
loop_
_entity.id
_entity.type
_entity.pdbx_description
1 polymer ?
#
loop_
_entity_poly.entity_id
_entity_poly.type
_entity_poly.pdbx_seq_one_letter_code
_entity_poly.pdbx_strand_id
1 'polypeptide(L)' 'MDTAASDYRRWIRKTFADLAEEAGAAAPSTLAIQLHALWDGAAQSLQMDHHPEVVRAARDAAAALLDAALPVTYKAL' A
#
# COMPACT_ATOMS: atom_id res chain seq x y z
N MET A 1 -4.84 15.02 -20.32
CA MET A 1 -4.86 14.31 -19.02
C MET A 1 -3.98 15.09 -18.07
N ASP A 2 -4.40 15.27 -16.82
CA ASP A 2 -3.57 15.90 -15.79
C ASP A 2 -2.33 15.01 -15.53
N THR A 3 -1.16 15.52 -15.92
CA THR A 3 0.11 14.81 -15.85
C THR A 3 0.59 14.70 -14.40
N ALA A 4 0.37 15.72 -13.57
CA ALA A 4 0.81 15.72 -12.17
C ALA A 4 0.11 14.62 -11.36
N ALA A 5 -1.21 14.49 -11.50
CA ALA A 5 -1.96 13.43 -10.82
C ALA A 5 -1.56 12.03 -11.28
N SER A 6 -1.26 11.88 -12.58
CA SER A 6 -0.84 10.60 -13.17
C SER A 6 0.57 10.22 -12.74
N ASP A 7 1.47 11.19 -12.64
CA ASP A 7 2.85 11.02 -12.20
C ASP A 7 2.92 10.71 -10.71
N TYR A 8 2.12 11.38 -9.88
CA TYR A 8 2.00 11.06 -8.45
C TYR A 8 1.54 9.61 -8.23
N ARG A 9 0.46 9.18 -8.90
CA ARG A 9 -0.04 7.81 -8.81
C ARG A 9 0.96 6.78 -9.34
N ARG A 10 1.73 7.13 -10.37
CA ARG A 10 2.83 6.28 -10.86
C ARG A 10 3.94 6.17 -9.82
N TRP A 11 4.33 7.29 -9.23
CA TRP A 11 5.37 7.34 -8.21
C TRP A 11 5.00 6.49 -7.00
N ILE A 12 3.81 6.64 -6.41
CA ILE A 12 3.40 5.81 -5.27
C ILE A 12 3.39 4.32 -5.61
N ARG A 13 2.80 3.93 -6.74
CA ARG A 13 2.79 2.51 -7.14
C ARG A 13 4.20 1.96 -7.33
N LYS A 14 5.11 2.75 -7.91
CA LYS A 14 6.50 2.35 -8.05
C LYS A 14 7.16 2.20 -6.68
N THR A 15 6.98 3.16 -5.79
CA THR A 15 7.53 3.10 -4.42
C THR A 15 7.06 1.85 -3.68
N PHE A 16 5.77 1.51 -3.73
CA PHE A 16 5.30 0.27 -3.10
C PHE A 16 5.84 -0.99 -3.77
N ALA A 17 6.00 -1.01 -5.09
CA ALA A 17 6.56 -2.16 -5.80
C ALA A 17 8.04 -2.37 -5.45
N ASP A 18 8.83 -1.30 -5.45
CA ASP A 18 10.26 -1.35 -5.09
C ASP A 18 10.43 -1.86 -3.64
N LEU A 19 9.66 -1.32 -2.70
CA LEU A 19 9.71 -1.76 -1.29
C LEU A 19 9.25 -3.21 -1.11
N ALA A 20 8.22 -3.62 -1.83
CA ALA A 20 7.74 -5.00 -1.79
C ALA A 20 8.77 -5.98 -2.36
N GLU A 21 9.50 -5.59 -3.40
CA GLU A 21 10.61 -6.37 -3.97
C GLU A 21 11.78 -6.47 -2.99
N GLU A 22 12.19 -5.35 -2.39
CA GLU A 22 13.24 -5.33 -1.36
C GLU A 22 12.89 -6.19 -0.14
N ALA A 23 11.62 -6.24 0.24
CA ALA A 23 11.11 -7.08 1.33
C ALA A 23 10.92 -8.56 0.93
N GLY A 24 11.16 -8.93 -0.34
CA GLY A 24 11.06 -10.30 -0.82
C GLY A 24 9.63 -10.80 -1.06
N ALA A 25 8.67 -9.89 -1.31
CA ALA A 25 7.30 -10.27 -1.59
C ALA A 25 7.19 -11.21 -2.79
N ALA A 26 6.34 -12.24 -2.70
CA ALA A 26 6.17 -13.21 -3.80
C ALA A 26 5.60 -12.58 -5.08
N ALA A 27 4.82 -11.50 -4.95
CA ALA A 27 4.23 -10.76 -6.07
C ALA A 27 4.26 -9.24 -5.83
N PRO A 28 5.42 -8.58 -5.95
CA PRO A 28 5.61 -7.17 -5.56
C PRO A 28 4.65 -6.21 -6.25
N SER A 29 4.45 -6.36 -7.56
CA SER A 29 3.54 -5.53 -8.35
C SER A 29 2.08 -5.66 -7.90
N THR A 30 1.64 -6.87 -7.54
CA THR A 30 0.28 -7.12 -7.06
C THR A 30 0.06 -6.47 -5.70
N LEU A 31 1.02 -6.65 -4.78
CA LEU A 31 0.99 -6.02 -3.46
C LEU A 31 0.97 -4.50 -3.58
N ALA A 32 1.76 -3.93 -4.49
CA ALA A 32 1.79 -2.49 -4.74
C ALA A 32 0.45 -1.92 -5.20
N ILE A 33 -0.27 -2.63 -6.07
CA ILE A 33 -1.62 -2.23 -6.52
C ILE A 33 -2.59 -2.24 -5.34
N GLN A 34 -2.55 -3.27 -4.49
CA GLN A 34 -3.43 -3.39 -3.33
C GLN A 34 -3.15 -2.27 -2.30
N LEU A 35 -1.87 -2.02 -1.98
CA LEU A 35 -1.47 -0.96 -1.05
C LEU A 35 -1.83 0.44 -1.59
N HIS A 36 -1.66 0.68 -2.89
CA HIS A 36 -2.08 1.94 -3.52
C HIS A 36 -3.61 2.13 -3.47
N ALA A 37 -4.40 1.07 -3.67
CA ALA A 37 -5.85 1.15 -3.56
C ALA A 37 -6.31 1.50 -2.14
N LEU A 38 -5.67 0.93 -1.10
CA LEU A 38 -5.93 1.30 0.30
C LEU A 38 -5.53 2.74 0.60
N TRP A 39 -4.40 3.20 0.07
CA TRP A 39 -3.93 4.58 0.20
C TRP A 39 -4.94 5.58 -0.38
N ASP A 40 -5.34 5.37 -1.64
CA ASP A 40 -6.30 6.24 -2.34
C ASP A 40 -7.66 6.24 -1.64
N GLY A 41 -8.16 5.05 -1.27
CA GLY A 41 -9.43 4.90 -0.58
C GLY A 41 -9.46 5.60 0.78
N ALA A 42 -8.41 5.45 1.59
CA ALA A 42 -8.33 6.10 2.90
C ALA A 42 -8.25 7.63 2.79
N ALA A 43 -7.46 8.15 1.85
CA ALA A 43 -7.36 9.59 1.61
C ALA A 43 -8.71 10.17 1.16
N GLN A 44 -9.38 9.50 0.22
CA GLN A 44 -10.67 9.93 -0.30
C GLN A 44 -11.77 9.90 0.78
N SER A 45 -11.90 8.81 1.52
CA SER A 45 -12.91 8.71 2.60
C SER A 45 -12.63 9.66 3.75
N LEU A 46 -11.35 9.88 4.11
CA LEU A 46 -11.02 10.90 5.11
C LEU A 46 -11.48 12.30 4.65
N GLN A 47 -11.29 12.60 3.37
CA GLN A 47 -11.65 13.91 2.81
C GLN A 47 -13.16 14.08 2.62
N MET A 48 -13.87 13.04 2.17
CA MET A 48 -15.31 13.09 1.84
C MET A 48 -16.20 12.83 3.05
N ASP A 49 -15.87 11.83 3.85
CA ASP A 49 -16.72 11.32 4.93
C ASP A 49 -16.28 11.85 6.31
N HIS A 50 -15.15 12.56 6.37
CA HIS A 50 -14.54 13.08 7.60
C HIS A 50 -14.39 12.02 8.71
N HIS A 51 -14.17 10.76 8.31
CA HIS A 51 -14.06 9.63 9.23
C HIS A 51 -12.59 9.26 9.46
N PRO A 52 -11.93 9.77 10.51
CA PRO A 52 -10.49 9.56 10.73
C PRO A 52 -10.10 8.11 10.98
N GLU A 53 -11.04 7.26 11.40
CA GLU A 53 -10.76 5.85 11.64
C GLU A 53 -10.46 5.06 10.36
N VAL A 54 -10.86 5.57 9.18
CA VAL A 54 -10.55 4.93 7.89
C VAL A 54 -9.04 4.81 7.66
N VAL A 55 -8.25 5.75 8.16
CA VAL A 55 -6.78 5.72 8.06
C VAL A 55 -6.22 4.56 8.88
N ARG A 56 -6.76 4.34 10.09
CA ARG A 56 -6.36 3.20 10.93
C ARG A 56 -6.75 1.88 10.27
N ALA A 57 -8.00 1.77 9.81
CA ALA A 57 -8.50 0.57 9.13
C ALA A 57 -7.67 0.21 7.87
N ALA A 58 -7.29 1.21 7.07
CA ALA A 58 -6.45 1.00 5.90
C ALA A 58 -5.04 0.52 6.27
N ARG A 59 -4.47 1.01 7.38
CA ARG A 59 -3.16 0.54 7.87
C ARG A 59 -3.25 -0.89 8.40
N ASP A 60 -4.31 -1.24 9.12
CA ASP A 60 -4.52 -2.59 9.63
C ASP A 60 -4.69 -3.58 8.47
N ALA A 61 -5.47 -3.22 7.44
CA ALA A 61 -5.60 -4.01 6.23
C ALA A 61 -4.27 -4.14 5.45
N ALA A 62 -3.49 -3.05 5.37
CA ALA A 62 -2.18 -3.08 4.74
C ALA A 62 -1.20 -4.02 5.49
N ALA A 63 -1.23 -4.02 6.83
CA ALA A 63 -0.43 -4.93 7.64
C ALA A 63 -0.79 -6.40 7.33
N ALA A 64 -2.09 -6.73 7.25
CA ALA A 64 -2.53 -8.08 6.90
C ALA A 64 -2.09 -8.51 5.49
N LEU A 65 -2.10 -7.59 4.52
CA LEU A 65 -1.59 -7.86 3.17
C LEU A 65 -0.07 -8.09 3.17
N LEU A 66 0.68 -7.31 3.94
CA LEU A 66 2.12 -7.47 4.11
C LEU A 66 2.45 -8.83 4.74
N ASP A 67 1.78 -9.20 5.83
CA ASP A 67 1.97 -10.49 6.50
C ASP A 67 1.69 -11.68 5.55
N ALA A 68 0.70 -11.54 4.66
CA ALA A 68 0.37 -12.57 3.69
C ALA A 68 1.34 -12.64 2.50
N ALA A 69 1.94 -11.51 2.11
CA ALA A 69 2.75 -11.42 0.91
C ALA A 69 4.25 -11.57 1.15
N LEU A 70 4.71 -11.26 2.37
CA LEU A 70 6.12 -11.29 2.74
C LEU A 70 6.54 -12.66 3.28
N PRO A 71 7.78 -13.08 3.04
CA PRO A 71 8.30 -14.31 3.61
C PRO A 71 8.35 -14.21 5.14
N VAL A 72 7.99 -15.31 5.81
CA VAL A 72 8.15 -15.42 7.28
C VAL A 72 9.64 -15.31 7.60
N THR A 73 10.03 -14.18 8.16
CA THR A 73 11.40 -13.98 8.64
C THR A 73 11.52 -14.61 10.01
N TYR A 74 12.06 -15.83 10.08
CA TYR A 74 12.49 -16.39 11.36
C TYR A 74 13.70 -15.58 11.85
N LYS A 75 13.53 -14.87 12.95
CA LYS A 75 14.66 -14.23 13.64
C LYS A 75 15.57 -15.37 14.14
N ALA A 76 16.76 -15.50 13.56
CA ALA A 76 17.77 -16.42 14.06
C ALA A 76 18.01 -16.10 15.55
N LEU A 77 17.80 -17.11 16.41
CA LEU A 77 18.01 -17.04 17.86
C LEU A 77 19.47 -16.70 18.19
#